data_AF-A0A8C0MW83-F1
#
_entry.id   AF-A0A8C0MW83-F1
#
_cell.length_a   1.000
_cell.length_b   1.000
_cell.length_c   1.000
_cell.angle_alpha   90.00
_cell.angle_beta   90.00
_cell.angle_gamma   90.00
#
_symmetry.space_group_name_H-M   'P 1'
#
loop_
_entity.id
_entity.type
_entity.pdbx_description
1 polymer ?
#
loop_
_entity_poly.entity_id
_entity_poly.type
_entity_poly.pdbx_seq_one_letter_code
_entity_poly.pdbx_strand_id
1 'polypeptide(L)'
;MIDNKTFLMWINEEDHLWEVFPRFCKGLTQMETLFKSKNYEFMWTPHLGHVLTCPSYLGTGLQAGVHIKPPHLGKHKKFPEVLKRLRLQKRGTGGVDTAAVGGLFDVFNADRLGFSEVELVQMLVDGVKLLMEMDQRLEQGQAIDDLVPAQK
;
A
#
# COMPACT_ATOMS: atom_id res chain seq x y z
N MET A 1 -10.84 17.07 25.70
CA MET A 1 -11.96 17.14 24.75
C MET A 1 -11.39 16.87 23.37
N ILE A 2 -11.79 15.72 22.80
CA ILE A 2 -11.43 15.22 21.47
C ILE A 2 -12.45 15.87 20.53
N ASP A 3 -12.19 17.10 20.06
CA ASP A 3 -13.24 17.91 19.43
C ASP A 3 -12.80 18.65 18.15
N ASN A 4 -11.70 18.27 17.48
CA ASN A 4 -11.13 19.04 16.35
C ASN A 4 -10.28 18.22 15.33
N LYS A 5 -10.76 17.07 14.82
CA LYS A 5 -9.96 16.08 14.02
C LYS A 5 -8.97 15.29 14.88
N THR A 6 -9.49 14.54 15.83
CA THR A 6 -8.74 14.14 17.04
C THR A 6 -8.25 12.70 17.06
N PHE A 7 -8.30 12.01 15.92
CA PHE A 7 -7.37 10.91 15.64
C PHE A 7 -7.11 10.80 14.14
N LEU A 8 -5.87 11.13 13.75
CA LEU A 8 -5.31 10.95 12.42
C LEU A 8 -3.85 10.53 12.64
N MET A 9 -3.41 9.39 12.09
CA MET A 9 -1.99 9.01 12.12
C MET A 9 -1.42 9.17 10.71
N TRP A 10 -0.84 10.34 10.45
CA TRP A 10 0.07 10.56 9.33
C TRP A 10 1.50 10.31 9.79
N ILE A 11 2.21 9.45 9.07
CA ILE A 11 3.65 9.21 9.29
C ILE A 11 4.36 9.59 8.00
N ASN A 12 4.97 10.78 8.02
CA ASN A 12 5.80 11.44 7.00
C ASN A 12 5.40 11.19 5.54
N GLU A 13 4.60 12.12 5.00
CA GLU A 13 4.10 12.20 3.62
C GLU A 13 5.17 11.98 2.52
N GLU A 14 6.46 12.16 2.83
CA GLU A 14 7.59 12.04 1.89
C GLU A 14 8.70 11.06 2.33
N ASP A 15 8.53 10.28 3.40
CA ASP A 15 9.59 9.37 3.88
C ASP A 15 9.64 8.03 3.13
N HIS A 16 10.85 7.45 3.09
CA HIS A 16 11.06 6.10 2.56
C HIS A 16 10.29 5.06 3.38
N LEU A 17 9.55 4.17 2.70
CA LEU A 17 8.71 3.10 3.26
C LEU A 17 9.37 2.29 4.40
N TRP A 18 10.70 2.16 4.38
CA TRP A 18 11.48 1.40 5.36
C TRP A 18 11.49 2.01 6.77
N GLU A 19 11.32 3.33 6.91
CA GLU A 19 11.24 3.98 8.22
C GLU A 19 9.81 4.06 8.76
N VAL A 20 8.82 4.10 7.88
CA VAL A 20 7.41 4.22 8.23
C VAL A 20 6.89 2.93 8.87
N PHE A 21 7.27 1.77 8.33
CA PHE A 21 6.72 0.49 8.77
C PHE A 21 7.10 0.11 10.22
N PRO A 22 8.38 0.19 10.66
CA PRO A 22 8.73 -0.08 12.06
C PRO A 22 8.00 0.83 13.06
N ARG A 23 7.77 2.09 12.69
CA ARG A 23 7.03 3.06 13.53
C ARG A 23 5.55 2.70 13.61
N PHE A 24 4.94 2.31 12.49
CA PHE A 24 3.58 1.79 12.45
C PHE A 24 3.40 0.58 13.37
N CYS A 25 4.29 -0.41 13.27
CA CYS A 25 4.27 -1.59 14.15
C CYS A 25 4.39 -1.17 15.63
N LYS A 26 5.33 -0.27 15.96
CA LYS A 26 5.50 0.22 17.34
C LYS A 26 4.24 0.90 17.88
N GLY A 27 3.59 1.75 17.08
CA GLY A 27 2.36 2.42 17.44
C GLY A 27 1.20 1.46 17.71
N LEU A 28 1.02 0.46 16.83
CA LEU A 28 0.01 -0.59 17.02
C LEU A 28 0.26 -1.40 18.30
N THR A 29 1.49 -1.84 18.55
CA THR A 29 1.82 -2.59 19.77
C THR A 29 1.55 -1.78 21.04
N GLN A 30 1.87 -0.48 21.04
CA GLN A 30 1.58 0.41 22.16
C GLN A 30 0.08 0.55 22.41
N MET A 31 -0.71 0.71 21.35
CA MET A 31 -2.16 0.83 21.44
C MET A 31 -2.81 -0.48 21.93
N GLU A 32 -2.36 -1.62 21.42
CA GLU A 32 -2.82 -2.93 21.88
C GLU A 32 -2.49 -3.16 23.35
N THR A 33 -1.28 -2.79 23.79
CA THR A 33 -0.86 -2.87 25.20
C THR A 33 -1.74 -1.99 26.09
N LEU A 34 -2.09 -0.79 25.63
CA LEU A 34 -2.97 0.13 26.36
C LEU A 34 -4.42 -0.37 26.46
N PHE A 35 -4.94 -1.01 25.42
CA PHE A 35 -6.28 -1.61 25.50
C PHE A 35 -6.30 -2.81 26.43
N LYS A 36 -5.28 -3.67 26.35
CA LYS A 36 -5.14 -4.83 27.25
C LYS A 36 -5.07 -4.41 28.70
N SER A 37 -4.38 -3.31 29.03
CA SER A 37 -4.32 -2.79 30.41
C SER A 37 -5.68 -2.30 30.94
N LYS A 38 -6.66 -2.10 30.06
CA LYS A 38 -8.04 -1.73 30.39
C LYS A 38 -9.04 -2.88 30.19
N ASN A 39 -8.56 -4.12 30.04
CA ASN A 39 -9.36 -5.31 29.74
C ASN A 39 -10.17 -5.21 28.43
N TYR A 40 -9.63 -4.52 27.42
CA TYR A 40 -10.15 -4.52 26.05
C TYR A 40 -9.16 -5.17 25.10
N GLU A 41 -9.66 -5.84 24.06
CA GLU A 41 -8.86 -6.50 23.04
C GLU A 41 -9.40 -6.21 21.64
N PHE A 42 -8.56 -6.33 20.62
CA PHE A 42 -8.99 -6.29 19.22
C PHE A 42 -9.68 -7.59 18.83
N MET A 43 -10.71 -7.50 17.99
CA MET A 43 -11.35 -8.68 17.44
C MET A 43 -10.40 -9.36 16.45
N TRP A 44 -10.04 -10.62 16.74
CA TRP A 44 -9.11 -11.40 15.93
C TRP A 44 -9.48 -12.89 15.95
N THR A 45 -9.27 -13.59 14.84
CA THR A 45 -9.39 -15.06 14.76
C THR A 45 -8.27 -15.66 13.91
N PRO A 46 -7.90 -16.95 14.12
CA PRO A 46 -6.88 -17.60 13.29
C PRO A 46 -7.22 -17.66 11.80
N HIS A 47 -8.52 -17.73 11.46
CA HIS A 47 -8.96 -17.82 10.07
C HIS A 47 -9.05 -16.46 9.37
N LEU A 48 -9.53 -15.43 10.07
CA LEU A 48 -9.82 -14.12 9.47
C LEU A 48 -8.77 -13.05 9.80
N GLY A 49 -7.81 -13.33 10.69
CA GLY A 49 -6.96 -12.29 11.26
C GLY A 49 -7.78 -11.26 12.03
N HIS A 50 -7.40 -9.98 11.93
CA HIS A 50 -8.18 -8.87 12.48
C HIS A 50 -9.52 -8.72 11.76
N VAL A 51 -10.58 -8.62 12.55
CA VAL A 51 -11.94 -8.51 12.04
C VAL A 51 -12.33 -7.04 11.93
N LEU A 52 -12.70 -6.64 10.72
CA LEU A 52 -13.12 -5.29 10.36
C LEU A 52 -14.50 -5.35 9.70
N THR A 53 -15.21 -4.22 9.67
CA THR A 53 -16.60 -4.16 9.17
C THR A 53 -16.71 -4.58 7.71
N CYS A 54 -15.74 -4.18 6.88
CA CYS A 54 -15.73 -4.52 5.47
C CYS A 54 -14.96 -5.82 5.23
N PRO A 55 -15.55 -6.84 4.58
CA PRO A 55 -14.87 -8.11 4.30
C PRO A 55 -13.55 -7.96 3.52
N SER A 56 -13.41 -6.91 2.70
CA SER A 56 -12.17 -6.66 1.94
C SER A 56 -10.99 -6.21 2.81
N TYR A 57 -11.24 -5.87 4.07
CA TYR A 57 -10.22 -5.43 5.04
C TYR A 57 -9.88 -6.48 6.10
N LEU A 58 -10.43 -7.70 6.02
CA LEU A 58 -10.01 -8.79 6.92
C LEU A 58 -8.52 -9.11 6.77
N GLY A 59 -7.96 -9.79 7.77
CA GLY A 59 -6.57 -10.21 7.84
C GLY A 59 -5.72 -9.18 8.59
N THR A 60 -4.81 -8.53 7.89
CA THR A 60 -3.97 -7.47 8.44
C THR A 60 -4.70 -6.13 8.52
N GLY A 61 -5.74 -5.93 7.71
CA GLY A 61 -6.35 -4.61 7.47
C GLY A 61 -5.40 -3.58 6.85
N LEU A 62 -4.17 -3.97 6.49
CA LEU A 62 -3.12 -3.06 6.09
C LEU A 62 -3.28 -2.61 4.64
N GLN A 63 -3.28 -1.28 4.44
CA GLN A 63 -3.10 -0.67 3.13
C GLN A 63 -1.85 0.21 3.17
N ALA A 64 -0.72 -0.34 2.74
CA ALA A 64 0.50 0.39 2.48
C ALA A 64 0.47 0.92 1.04
N GLY A 65 0.77 2.19 0.86
CA GLY A 65 0.78 2.82 -0.46
C GLY A 65 1.79 3.96 -0.56
N VAL A 66 2.05 4.38 -1.79
CA VAL A 66 2.93 5.49 -2.13
C VAL A 66 2.34 6.32 -3.26
N HIS A 67 2.59 7.63 -3.21
CA HIS A 67 2.37 8.50 -4.35
C HIS A 67 3.59 8.42 -5.28
N ILE A 68 3.37 7.92 -6.51
CA ILE A 68 4.41 7.85 -7.54
C ILE A 68 3.96 8.56 -8.81
N LYS A 69 4.92 9.15 -9.52
CA LYS A 69 4.70 9.81 -10.80
C LYS A 69 5.55 9.15 -11.89
N PRO A 70 5.09 8.04 -12.50
CA PRO A 70 5.69 7.43 -13.68
C PRO A 70 5.10 8.04 -14.97
N PRO A 71 5.69 9.12 -15.54
CA PRO A 71 5.13 9.82 -16.70
C PRO A 71 5.02 8.97 -17.98
N HIS A 72 5.88 7.96 -18.13
CA HIS A 72 5.94 7.10 -19.31
C HIS A 72 5.13 5.82 -19.12
N LEU A 73 5.42 5.07 -18.05
CA LEU A 73 4.70 3.84 -17.71
C LEU A 73 3.24 4.13 -17.39
N GLY A 74 2.94 5.27 -16.75
CA GLY A 74 1.56 5.69 -16.45
C GLY A 74 0.64 5.80 -17.68
N LYS A 75 1.21 6.01 -18.86
CA LYS A 75 0.51 6.07 -20.16
C LYS A 75 0.63 4.77 -20.97
N HIS A 76 1.45 3.83 -20.52
CA HIS A 76 1.76 2.63 -21.27
C HIS A 76 0.65 1.58 -21.15
N LYS A 77 0.30 0.93 -22.27
CA LYS A 77 -0.81 -0.06 -22.35
C LYS A 77 -0.67 -1.23 -21.37
N LYS A 78 0.56 -1.59 -20.97
CA LYS A 78 0.84 -2.70 -20.04
C LYS A 78 0.75 -2.32 -18.57
N PHE A 79 0.60 -1.05 -18.21
CA PHE A 79 0.62 -0.64 -16.81
C PHE A 79 -0.45 -1.32 -15.93
N PRO A 80 -1.72 -1.47 -16.38
CA PRO A 80 -2.73 -2.22 -15.62
C PRO A 80 -2.35 -3.70 -15.43
N GLU A 81 -1.74 -4.33 -16.44
CA GLU A 81 -1.30 -5.71 -16.37
C GLU A 81 -0.15 -5.89 -15.37
N VAL A 82 0.86 -5.02 -15.44
CA VAL A 82 2.00 -5.04 -14.51
C VAL A 82 1.53 -4.90 -13.07
N LEU A 83 0.64 -3.94 -12.78
CA LEU A 83 0.05 -3.78 -11.45
C LEU A 83 -0.67 -5.04 -10.98
N LYS A 84 -1.50 -5.65 -11.84
CA LYS A 84 -2.20 -6.89 -11.52
C LYS A 84 -1.24 -8.04 -11.18
N ARG A 85 -0.17 -8.20 -11.96
CA ARG A 85 0.85 -9.24 -11.73
C ARG A 85 1.65 -9.00 -10.45
N LEU A 86 1.84 -7.74 -10.08
CA LEU A 86 2.48 -7.31 -8.83
C LEU A 86 1.54 -7.33 -7.62
N ARG A 87 0.24 -7.63 -7.80
CA ARG A 87 -0.79 -7.55 -6.76
C ARG A 87 -0.92 -6.14 -6.15
N LEU A 88 -0.72 -5.14 -6.99
CA LEU A 88 -0.88 -3.73 -6.66
C LEU A 88 -2.12 -3.14 -7.32
N GLN A 89 -2.70 -2.13 -6.67
CA GLN A 89 -3.77 -1.31 -7.21
C GLN A 89 -3.30 0.13 -7.35
N LYS A 90 -3.94 0.87 -8.25
CA LYS A 90 -3.73 2.31 -8.38
C LYS A 90 -5.05 3.06 -8.25
N ARG A 91 -5.02 4.24 -7.64
CA ARG A 91 -6.10 5.23 -7.64
C ARG A 91 -5.57 6.62 -7.99
N GLY A 92 -6.46 7.54 -8.37
CA GLY A 92 -6.08 8.94 -8.56
C GLY A 92 -5.78 9.63 -7.23
N THR A 93 -5.17 10.80 -7.30
CA THR A 93 -4.64 11.56 -6.16
C THR A 93 -5.71 12.09 -5.20
N GLY A 94 -6.98 12.10 -5.60
CA GLY A 94 -8.09 12.50 -4.73
C GLY A 94 -8.86 11.32 -4.12
N GLY A 95 -8.37 10.08 -4.24
CA GLY A 95 -9.01 8.88 -3.68
C GLY A 95 -9.60 7.93 -4.73
N VAL A 96 -10.44 7.00 -4.24
CA VAL A 96 -10.87 5.78 -4.96
C VAL A 96 -11.57 6.07 -6.29
N ASP A 97 -12.20 7.24 -6.43
CA ASP A 97 -12.99 7.61 -7.63
C ASP A 97 -12.45 8.83 -8.39
N THR A 98 -11.18 9.18 -8.20
CA THR A 98 -10.60 10.39 -8.82
C THR A 98 -9.66 10.07 -9.98
N ALA A 99 -9.64 10.95 -10.98
CA ALA A 99 -8.67 10.89 -12.06
C ALA A 99 -7.26 11.23 -11.53
N ALA A 100 -6.24 10.59 -12.09
CA ALA A 100 -4.86 10.95 -11.80
C ALA A 100 -4.57 12.37 -12.30
N VAL A 101 -4.36 13.32 -11.38
CA VAL A 101 -3.98 14.69 -11.74
C VAL A 101 -2.48 14.71 -12.04
N GLY A 102 -2.10 15.13 -13.24
CA GLY A 102 -0.68 15.33 -13.60
C GLY A 102 0.17 14.06 -13.68
N GLY A 103 -0.44 12.88 -13.81
CA GLY A 103 0.28 11.60 -13.88
C GLY A 103 0.81 11.09 -12.53
N LEU A 104 0.35 11.67 -11.42
CA LEU A 104 0.59 11.18 -10.06
C LEU A 104 -0.47 10.11 -9.73
N PHE A 105 -0.01 8.97 -9.22
CA PHE A 105 -0.87 7.84 -8.84
C PHE A 105 -0.58 7.46 -7.39
N ASP A 106 -1.63 7.12 -6.65
CA ASP A 106 -1.50 6.39 -5.40
C ASP A 106 -1.51 4.90 -5.69
N VAL A 107 -0.38 4.23 -5.43
CA VAL A 107 -0.17 2.80 -5.66
C VAL A 107 -0.03 2.08 -4.32
N PHE A 108 -0.83 1.04 -4.11
CA PHE A 108 -0.93 0.33 -2.84
C PHE A 108 -1.14 -1.18 -3.01
N ASN A 109 -0.90 -1.97 -1.96
CA ASN A 109 -1.14 -3.42 -1.97
C ASN A 109 -2.64 -3.75 -2.11
N ALA A 110 -2.98 -4.69 -2.99
CA ALA A 110 -4.36 -5.11 -3.21
C ALA A 110 -4.90 -5.99 -2.08
N ASP A 111 -4.05 -6.90 -1.60
CA ASP A 111 -4.42 -7.93 -0.63
C ASP A 111 -4.26 -7.49 0.81
N ARG A 112 -5.07 -8.08 1.69
CA ARG A 112 -5.04 -7.82 3.14
C ARG A 112 -5.13 -9.09 3.97
N LEU A 113 -5.70 -10.16 3.42
CA LEU A 113 -5.84 -11.48 4.04
C LEU A 113 -4.94 -12.51 3.33
N GLY A 114 -4.38 -13.44 4.09
CA GLY A 114 -3.50 -14.50 3.57
C GLY A 114 -2.02 -14.13 3.47
N PHE A 115 -1.66 -12.91 3.88
CA PHE A 115 -0.30 -12.40 3.94
C PHE A 115 -0.10 -11.66 5.26
N SER A 116 1.13 -11.67 5.77
CA SER A 116 1.56 -10.83 6.89
C SER A 116 1.77 -9.37 6.46
N GLU A 117 1.77 -8.46 7.42
CA GLU A 117 2.04 -7.05 7.21
C GLU A 117 3.39 -6.81 6.53
N VAL A 118 4.41 -7.58 6.93
CA VAL A 118 5.77 -7.51 6.36
C VAL A 118 5.75 -7.91 4.89
N GLU A 119 5.08 -9.02 4.55
CA GLU A 119 4.99 -9.49 3.16
C GLU A 119 4.25 -8.48 2.28
N LEU A 120 3.16 -7.88 2.78
CA LEU A 120 2.41 -6.86 2.05
C LEU A 120 3.27 -5.62 1.76
N VAL A 121 4.01 -5.12 2.76
CA VAL A 121 4.92 -3.97 2.57
C VAL A 121 6.08 -4.33 1.64
N GLN A 122 6.65 -5.52 1.76
CA GLN A 122 7.72 -5.97 0.88
C GLN A 122 7.23 -6.06 -0.57
N MET A 123 6.03 -6.58 -0.81
CA MET A 123 5.42 -6.61 -2.14
C MET A 123 5.24 -5.21 -2.73
N LEU A 124 4.83 -4.23 -1.92
CA LEU A 124 4.75 -2.83 -2.34
C LEU A 124 6.13 -2.28 -2.70
N VAL A 125 7.12 -2.43 -1.81
CA VAL A 125 8.49 -1.93 -2.02
C VAL A 125 9.08 -2.47 -3.31
N ASP A 126 8.99 -3.79 -3.53
CA ASP A 126 9.55 -4.44 -4.72
C ASP A 126 8.79 -4.05 -5.98
N GLY A 127 7.46 -3.97 -5.90
CA GLY A 127 6.64 -3.55 -7.01
C GLY A 127 6.93 -2.12 -7.43
N VAL A 128 7.02 -1.18 -6.48
CA VAL A 128 7.34 0.23 -6.76
C VAL A 128 8.72 0.39 -7.39
N LYS A 129 9.73 -0.33 -6.90
CA LYS A 129 11.07 -0.34 -7.50
C LYS A 129 11.02 -0.77 -8.97
N LEU A 130 10.31 -1.85 -9.28
CA LEU A 130 10.16 -2.32 -10.65
C LEU A 130 9.40 -1.31 -11.52
N LEU A 131 8.33 -0.69 -11.00
CA LEU A 131 7.59 0.34 -11.73
C LEU A 131 8.48 1.54 -12.10
N MET A 132 9.38 1.96 -11.21
CA MET A 132 10.32 3.05 -11.49
C MET A 132 11.39 2.64 -12.51
N GLU A 133 11.92 1.41 -12.43
CA GLU A 133 12.85 0.90 -13.44
C GLU A 133 12.21 0.83 -14.83
N MET A 134 10.97 0.34 -14.91
CA MET A 134 10.21 0.30 -16.17
C MET A 134 9.95 1.70 -16.73
N ASP A 135 9.61 2.68 -15.89
CA ASP A 135 9.42 4.07 -16.33
C ASP A 135 10.71 4.67 -16.89
N GLN A 136 11.85 4.45 -16.21
CA GLN A 136 13.16 4.91 -16.64
C GLN A 136 13.61 4.27 -17.97
N ARG A 137 13.31 2.99 -18.21
CA ARG A 137 13.58 2.35 -19.51
C ARG A 137 12.74 2.96 -20.63
N LEU A 138 11.46 3.23 -20.37
CA LEU A 138 10.58 3.87 -21.34
C LEU A 138 11.02 5.30 -21.64
N GLU A 139 11.54 6.04 -20.66
CA GLU A 139 12.14 7.36 -20.87
C GLU A 139 13.33 7.31 -21.85
N GLN A 140 14.12 6.23 -21.79
CA GLN A 140 15.23 5.97 -22.71
C GLN A 140 14.79 5.39 -24.07
N GLY A 141 13.48 5.24 -24.31
CA GLY A 141 12.93 4.64 -25.53
C GLY A 141 13.13 3.12 -25.63
N GLN A 142 13.45 2.44 -24.53
CA GLN A 142 13.67 1.01 -24.48
C GLN A 142 12.36 0.25 -24.23
N ALA A 143 12.29 -0.99 -24.73
CA ALA A 143 11.18 -1.89 -24.43
C ALA A 143 11.22 -2.38 -22.98
N ILE A 144 10.05 -2.73 -22.44
CA ILE A 144 9.86 -3.22 -21.07
C ILE A 144 9.25 -4.63 -21.03
N ASP A 145 9.16 -5.30 -22.19
CA ASP A 145 8.52 -6.62 -22.32
C ASP A 145 9.20 -7.69 -21.46
N ASP A 146 10.52 -7.60 -21.30
CA ASP A 146 11.36 -8.47 -20.48
C ASP A 146 11.23 -8.19 -18.97
N LEU A 147 10.80 -6.98 -18.59
CA LEU A 147 10.57 -6.59 -17.20
C LEU A 147 9.17 -6.91 -16.68
N VAL A 148 8.27 -7.39 -17.55
CA VAL A 148 6.92 -7.75 -17.10
C VAL A 148 7.02 -8.96 -16.16
N PRO A 149 6.64 -8.82 -14.87
CA PRO A 149 6.86 -9.87 -13.89
C PRO A 149 5.97 -11.09 -14.18
N ALA A 150 6.33 -12.25 -13.65
CA ALA A 150 5.41 -13.38 -13.58
C ALA A 150 4.22 -13.05 -12.69
N GLN A 151 3.11 -13.77 -12.86
CA GLN A 151 1.95 -13.61 -11.98
C GLN A 151 2.31 -14.10 -10.57
N LYS A 152 2.23 -13.19 -9.58
CA LYS A 152 2.27 -13.53 -8.15
C LYS A 152 0.93 -14.05 -7.66
#